data_AF-G1US88-F1
#
_entry.id   AF-G1US88-F1
#
_cell.length_a   1.000
_cell.length_b   1.000
_cell.length_c   1.000
_cell.angle_alpha   90.00
_cell.angle_beta   90.00
_cell.angle_gamma   90.00
#
_symmetry.space_group_name_H-M   'P 1'
#
loop_
_entity.id
_entity.type
_entity.pdbx_description
1 polymer ?
#
loop_
_entity_poly.entity_id
_entity_poly.type
_entity_poly.pdbx_seq_one_letter_code
_entity_poly.pdbx_strand_id
1 'polypeptide(L)' 'MCTIVPISLSIGANRIVPTVSIPHPLGNPELSPEAEKALRRELVERALTALSTPVDEQTVFNT' A
#
# COMPACT_ATOMS: atom_id res chain seq x y z
N MET A 1 -0.60 1.65 -5.06
CA MET A 1 0.33 1.50 -3.93
C MET A 1 1.33 2.63 -3.98
N CYS A 2 1.55 3.34 -2.88
CA CYS A 2 2.42 4.52 -2.85
C CYS A 2 2.96 4.79 -1.44
N THR A 3 4.10 5.45 -1.37
CA THR A 3 4.72 5.89 -0.10
C THR A 3 4.29 7.29 0.31
N ILE A 4 3.94 8.15 -0.65
CA ILE A 4 3.55 9.55 -0.39
C ILE A 4 2.04 9.71 -0.70
N VAL A 5 1.22 9.46 0.33
CA VAL A 5 -0.25 9.57 0.25
C VAL A 5 -0.72 10.96 -0.19
N PRO A 6 -0.18 12.09 0.33
CA PRO A 6 -0.63 13.41 -0.10
C PRO A 6 -0.50 13.67 -1.60
N ILE A 7 0.59 13.22 -2.23
CA ILE A 7 0.79 13.38 -3.68
C ILE A 7 -0.26 12.57 -4.45
N SER A 8 -0.53 11.35 -4.02
CA SER A 8 -1.53 10.47 -4.66
C SER A 8 -2.94 11.06 -4.58
N LEU A 9 -3.26 11.71 -3.45
CA LEU A 9 -4.49 12.47 -3.30
C LEU A 9 -4.54 13.64 -4.29
N SER A 10 -3.51 14.48 -4.33
CA SER A 10 -3.48 15.67 -5.21
C SER A 10 -3.62 15.37 -6.70
N ILE A 11 -3.13 14.22 -7.18
CA ILE A 11 -3.23 13.84 -8.59
C ILE A 11 -4.52 13.07 -8.94
N GLY A 12 -5.42 12.85 -7.98
CA GLY A 12 -6.68 12.16 -8.25
C GLY A 12 -6.59 10.64 -8.30
N ALA A 13 -5.62 10.00 -7.63
CA ALA A 13 -5.58 8.54 -7.59
C ALA A 13 -6.82 7.97 -6.89
N ASN A 14 -7.59 7.13 -7.59
CA ASN A 14 -8.87 6.59 -7.07
C ASN A 14 -8.67 5.58 -5.94
N ARG A 15 -7.58 4.80 -5.99
CA ARG A 15 -7.26 3.75 -5.00
C ARG A 15 -5.84 3.93 -4.50
N ILE A 16 -5.72 4.29 -3.23
CA ILE A 16 -4.46 4.62 -2.60
C ILE A 16 -4.19 3.56 -1.54
N VAL A 17 -3.13 2.79 -1.73
CA VAL A 17 -2.66 1.79 -0.76
C VAL A 17 -1.35 2.32 -0.22
N PRO A 18 -1.30 2.85 1.01
CA PRO A 18 -0.06 3.29 1.64
C PRO A 18 0.90 2.12 1.76
N THR A 19 2.19 2.41 1.72
CA THR A 19 3.24 1.40 1.87
C THR A 19 4.26 1.81 2.92
N VAL A 20 5.32 1.03 3.12
CA VAL A 20 6.14 1.03 4.35
C VAL A 20 6.92 2.33 4.53
N SER A 21 7.79 2.64 3.57
CA SER A 21 8.72 3.77 3.66
C SER A 21 9.21 4.17 2.27
N ILE A 22 9.80 5.36 2.14
CA ILE A 22 10.36 5.81 0.86
C ILE A 22 11.51 4.88 0.40
N PRO A 23 12.52 4.58 1.24
CA PRO A 23 13.40 3.45 0.99
C PRO A 23 12.59 2.16 1.11
N HIS A 24 12.77 1.21 0.20
CA HIS A 24 12.09 -0.09 0.25
C HIS A 24 10.56 0.03 0.36
N PRO A 25 9.87 0.60 -0.65
CA PRO A 25 8.43 0.87 -0.57
C PRO A 25 7.59 -0.34 -0.17
N LEU A 26 8.02 -1.54 -0.55
CA LEU A 26 7.27 -2.78 -0.37
C LEU A 26 7.94 -3.77 0.59
N GLY A 27 8.92 -3.35 1.39
CA GLY A 27 9.62 -4.27 2.29
C GLY A 27 10.38 -3.55 3.37
N ASN A 28 10.99 -4.30 4.29
CA ASN A 28 11.83 -3.74 5.33
C ASN A 28 13.04 -4.66 5.55
N PRO A 29 14.28 -4.21 5.24
CA PRO A 29 15.48 -5.01 5.39
C PRO A 29 15.89 -5.27 6.85
N GLU A 30 15.30 -4.56 7.82
CA GLU A 30 15.56 -4.76 9.25
C GLU A 30 14.76 -5.93 9.84
N LEU A 31 13.80 -6.48 9.08
CA LEU A 31 12.99 -7.62 9.50
C LEU A 31 13.69 -8.96 9.21
N SER A 32 13.31 -10.01 9.94
CA SER A 32 13.68 -11.38 9.58
C SER A 32 13.09 -11.75 8.21
N PRO A 33 13.67 -12.71 7.47
CA PRO A 33 13.14 -13.15 6.17
C PRO A 33 11.66 -13.56 6.22
N GLU A 34 11.21 -14.17 7.31
CA GLU A 34 9.83 -14.59 7.52
C GLU A 34 8.90 -13.38 7.73
N ALA A 35 9.31 -12.44 8.58
CA ALA A 35 8.55 -11.22 8.86
C ALA A 35 8.48 -10.30 7.63
N GLU A 36 9.57 -10.20 6.85
CA GLU A 36 9.61 -9.46 5.60
C GLU A 36 8.67 -10.07 4.55
N LYS A 37 8.65 -11.40 4.45
CA LYS A 37 7.72 -12.10 3.55
C LYS A 37 6.26 -11.90 3.98
N ALA A 38 5.98 -11.92 5.28
CA ALA A 38 4.65 -11.66 5.81
C ALA A 38 4.19 -10.23 5.49
N LEU A 39 5.07 -9.24 5.71
CA LEU A 39 4.82 -7.84 5.35
C LEU A 39 4.49 -7.68 3.86
N ARG A 40 5.30 -8.29 2.97
CA ARG A 40 5.02 -8.27 1.52
C ARG A 40 3.68 -8.89 1.17
N ARG A 41 3.31 -9.99 1.85
CA ARG A 41 2.03 -10.66 1.65
C ARG A 41 0.86 -9.75 2.04
N GLU A 42 0.91 -9.14 3.21
CA GLU A 42 -0.12 -8.20 3.69
C GLU A 42 -0.33 -7.05 2.71
N LEU A 43 0.75 -6.44 2.21
CA LEU A 43 0.68 -5.36 1.22
C LEU A 43 -0.02 -5.80 -0.08
N VAL A 44 0.26 -7.01 -0.55
CA VAL A 44 -0.35 -7.57 -1.76
C VAL A 44 -1.83 -7.89 -1.53
N GLU A 45 -2.17 -8.47 -0.37
CA GLU A 45 -3.56 -8.77 0.00
C GLU A 45 -4.39 -7.48 0.10
N ARG A 46 -3.85 -6.43 0.73
CA ARG A 46 -4.51 -5.11 0.78
C ARG A 46 -4.68 -4.50 -0.61
N ALA A 47 -3.69 -4.64 -1.49
CA ALA A 47 -3.79 -4.17 -2.86
C ALA A 47 -4.85 -4.94 -3.68
N LEU A 48 -4.96 -6.26 -3.48
CA LEU A 48 -6.00 -7.10 -4.06
C LEU A 48 -7.38 -6.67 -3.59
N THR A 49 -7.56 -6.47 -2.28
CA THR A 49 -8.80 -5.95 -1.71
C THR A 49 -9.15 -4.62 -2.35
N ALA A 50 -8.23 -3.65 -2.37
CA ALA A 50 -8.44 -2.34 -2.98
C ALA A 50 -8.86 -2.44 -4.46
N LEU A 51 -8.22 -3.33 -5.23
CA LEU A 51 -8.53 -3.55 -6.63
C LEU A 51 -9.95 -4.11 -6.84
N SER A 52 -10.38 -5.02 -5.97
CA SER A 52 -11.70 -5.65 -6.03
C SER A 52 -12.82 -4.80 -5.43
N THR A 53 -12.51 -3.79 -4.62
CA THR A 53 -13.49 -2.92 -3.99
C THR A 53 -14.00 -1.86 -4.97
N PRO A 54 -15.33 -1.76 -5.20
CA PRO A 54 -15.93 -0.63 -5.89
C PRO A 54 -15.64 0.67 -5.13
N VAL A 55 -15.25 1.73 -5.85
CA VAL A 55 -15.02 3.06 -5.26
C VAL A 55 -15.63 4.13 -6.16
N ASP A 56 -16.36 5.06 -5.56
CA ASP A 56 -16.95 6.23 -6.25
C ASP A 56 -16.15 7.52 -6.01
N GLU A 57 -15.26 7.50 -5.00
CA GLU A 57 -14.37 8.60 -4.62
C GLU A 57 -12.95 8.10 -4.31
N GLN A 58 -11.99 9.02 -4.17
CA GLN A 58 -10.62 8.67 -3.82
C GLN A 58 -10.58 7.99 -2.45
N THR A 59 -10.14 6.74 -2.42
CA THR A 59 -10.17 5.91 -1.21
C THR A 59 -8.77 5.50 -0.79
N VAL A 60 -8.44 5.69 0.49
CA VAL A 60 -7.19 5.23 1.10
C VAL A 60 -7.44 3.93 1.86
N PHE A 61 -6.75 2.87 1.49
CA PHE A 61 -6.85 1.53 2.06
C PHE A 61 -5.74 1.32 3.10
N ASN A 62 -6.04 1.54 4.38
CA ASN A 62 -5.07 1.50 5.50
C ASN A 62 -4.92 0.11 6.15
N THR A 63 -5.92 -0.75 5.99
CA THR A 63 -6.00 -2.11 6.55
C THR A 63 -6.07 -3.12 5.43
#